data_AF-A0A849FTC1-F1
#
_entry.id   AF-A0A849FTC1-F1
#
_cell.length_a   1.000
_cell.length_b   1.000
_cell.length_c   1.000
_cell.angle_alpha   90.00
_cell.angle_beta   90.00
_cell.angle_gamma   90.00
#
_symmetry.space_group_name_H-M   'P 1'
#
loop_
_entity.id
_entity.type
_entity.pdbx_description
1 polymer ?
#
loop_
_entity_poly.entity_id
_entity_poly.type
_entity_poly.pdbx_seq_one_letter_code
_entity_poly.pdbx_strand_id
1 'polypeptide(L)'
;MAELPGQARVVIIGGGVIGCSVAYHLAKLGWKDVVLLERKKLTSGTTWHAAGLIAQLRATANMTKLAKYSQELYGSLEAETGVATGFKRCGSITVALTEERKEEIFRQAAMA
;
A
#
# COMPACT_ATOMS: atom_id res chain seq x y z
N MET A 1 16.63 -3.83 -24.08
CA MET A 1 16.36 -4.16 -22.67
C MET A 1 17.34 -3.38 -21.82
N ALA A 2 16.94 -2.93 -20.62
CA ALA A 2 17.91 -2.34 -19.71
C ALA A 2 18.97 -3.38 -19.33
N GLU A 3 20.23 -2.98 -19.30
CA GLU A 3 21.32 -3.84 -18.87
C GLU A 3 21.17 -4.08 -17.36
N LEU A 4 21.15 -5.37 -16.96
CA LEU A 4 20.98 -5.74 -15.56
C LEU A 4 22.35 -5.75 -14.88
N PRO A 5 22.47 -5.23 -13.64
CA PRO A 5 23.72 -5.32 -12.90
C PRO A 5 24.06 -6.80 -12.61
N GLY A 6 25.34 -7.15 -12.65
CA GLY A 6 25.81 -8.51 -12.35
C GLY A 6 25.59 -8.95 -10.90
N GLN A 7 25.31 -8.00 -9.99
CA GLN A 7 24.98 -8.23 -8.59
C GLN A 7 23.99 -7.17 -8.08
N ALA A 8 23.18 -7.53 -7.09
CA ALA A 8 22.30 -6.60 -6.38
C ALA A 8 22.18 -7.03 -4.91
N ARG A 9 21.99 -6.06 -4.02
CA ARG A 9 21.78 -6.34 -2.59
C ARG A 9 20.37 -6.89 -2.33
N VAL A 10 19.38 -6.40 -3.09
CA VAL A 10 18.00 -6.87 -3.03
C VAL A 10 17.45 -7.01 -4.44
N VAL A 11 16.81 -8.15 -4.71
CA VAL A 11 16.02 -8.38 -5.92
C VAL A 11 14.55 -8.55 -5.52
N ILE A 12 13.69 -7.68 -6.03
CA ILE A 12 12.24 -7.70 -5.81
C ILE A 12 11.59 -8.30 -7.06
N ILE A 13 10.82 -9.37 -6.89
CA ILE A 13 10.14 -10.04 -8.01
C ILE A 13 8.65 -9.66 -7.98
N GLY A 14 8.24 -8.85 -8.96
CA GLY A 14 6.86 -8.38 -9.16
C GLY A 14 6.73 -6.86 -9.03
N GLY A 15 6.29 -6.21 -10.10
CA GLY A 15 6.04 -4.78 -10.22
C GLY A 15 4.61 -4.37 -9.90
N GLY A 16 3.93 -5.09 -9.02
CA GLY A 16 2.68 -4.64 -8.41
C GLY A 16 2.91 -3.55 -7.36
N VAL A 17 1.82 -2.99 -6.82
CA VAL A 17 1.91 -1.90 -5.81
C VAL A 17 2.76 -2.26 -4.60
N ILE A 18 2.74 -3.53 -4.16
CA ILE A 18 3.55 -3.99 -3.02
C ILE A 18 5.03 -4.01 -3.37
N GLY A 19 5.42 -4.56 -4.53
CA GLY A 19 6.83 -4.59 -4.95
C GLY A 19 7.40 -3.18 -5.17
N CYS A 20 6.61 -2.30 -5.80
CA CYS A 20 6.98 -0.88 -5.93
C CYS A 20 7.08 -0.18 -4.57
N SER A 21 6.17 -0.47 -3.63
CA SER A 21 6.24 0.07 -2.26
C SER A 21 7.50 -0.39 -1.54
N VAL A 22 7.87 -1.66 -1.63
CA VAL A 22 9.11 -2.18 -1.03
C VAL A 22 10.33 -1.47 -1.63
N ALA A 23 10.40 -1.35 -2.96
CA ALA A 23 11.50 -0.64 -3.64
C ALA A 23 11.59 0.82 -3.18
N TYR A 24 10.46 1.52 -3.11
CA TYR A 24 10.37 2.90 -2.63
C TYR A 24 10.91 3.06 -1.20
N HIS A 25 10.48 2.21 -0.27
CA HIS A 25 10.92 2.30 1.13
C HIS A 25 12.41 1.94 1.29
N LEU A 26 12.91 0.93 0.58
CA LEU A 26 14.34 0.59 0.60
C LEU A 26 15.20 1.74 0.06
N ALA A 27 14.79 2.35 -1.05
CA ALA A 27 15.48 3.51 -1.61
C ALA A 27 15.46 4.71 -0.64
N LYS A 28 14.32 4.96 0.03
CA LYS A 28 14.19 6.01 1.06
C LYS A 28 15.05 5.76 2.29
N LEU A 29 15.33 4.49 2.61
CA LEU A 29 16.31 4.08 3.63
C LEU A 29 17.76 4.17 3.16
N GLY A 30 18.01 4.69 1.96
CA GLY A 30 19.35 4.92 1.41
C GLY A 30 19.97 3.71 0.69
N TRP A 31 19.21 2.65 0.45
CA TRP A 31 19.71 1.50 -0.30
C TRP A 31 19.85 1.86 -1.78
N LYS A 32 21.02 1.60 -2.36
CA LYS A 32 21.32 1.94 -3.77
C LYS A 32 21.27 0.73 -4.71
N ASP A 33 21.51 -0.47 -4.20
CA ASP A 33 21.62 -1.70 -5.00
C ASP A 33 20.32 -2.52 -4.94
N VAL A 34 19.21 -1.91 -5.35
CA VAL A 34 17.87 -2.52 -5.36
C VAL A 34 17.41 -2.70 -6.81
N VAL A 35 17.10 -3.94 -7.19
CA VAL A 35 16.57 -4.27 -8.51
C VAL A 35 15.13 -4.78 -8.38
N LEU A 36 14.21 -4.20 -9.14
CA LEU A 36 12.83 -4.70 -9.28
C LEU A 36 12.66 -5.33 -10.67
N LEU A 37 12.24 -6.59 -10.69
CA LEU A 37 11.96 -7.35 -11.90
C LEU A 37 10.46 -7.55 -12.04
N GLU A 38 9.90 -7.10 -13.16
CA GLU A 38 8.51 -7.31 -13.53
C GLU A 38 8.46 -8.08 -14.86
N ARG A 39 7.62 -9.11 -14.91
CA ARG A 39 7.46 -9.97 -16.08
C ARG A 39 6.94 -9.21 -17.31
N LYS A 40 6.05 -8.25 -17.10
CA LYS A 40 5.40 -7.47 -18.16
C LYS A 40 5.56 -5.97 -17.92
N LYS A 41 4.46 -5.29 -17.59
CA LYS A 41 4.40 -3.87 -17.26
C LYS A 41 4.11 -3.75 -15.77
N LEU A 42 4.61 -2.68 -15.15
CA LEU A 42 4.20 -2.32 -13.79
C LEU A 42 2.68 -2.35 -13.68
N THR A 43 2.20 -2.77 -12.51
CA THR A 43 0.78 -2.91 -12.15
C THR A 43 -0.03 -3.93 -12.95
N SER A 44 0.55 -4.65 -13.91
CA SER A 44 -0.19 -5.56 -14.81
C SER A 44 -0.77 -6.83 -14.17
N GLY A 45 -0.50 -7.06 -12.88
CA GLY A 45 -1.16 -8.08 -12.05
C GLY A 45 -2.51 -7.62 -11.51
N THR A 46 -2.74 -7.75 -10.20
CA THR A 46 -4.03 -7.35 -9.58
C THR A 46 -4.17 -5.85 -9.34
N THR A 47 -3.06 -5.11 -9.37
CA THR A 47 -3.03 -3.69 -9.01
C THR A 47 -3.87 -2.84 -9.98
N TRP A 48 -3.80 -3.06 -11.29
CA TRP A 48 -4.49 -2.19 -12.26
C TRP A 48 -6.02 -2.25 -12.17
N HIS A 49 -6.57 -3.40 -11.74
CA HIS A 49 -8.01 -3.62 -11.68
C HIS A 49 -8.56 -3.52 -10.24
N ALA A 50 -7.76 -3.01 -9.30
CA ALA A 50 -8.22 -2.78 -7.94
C ALA A 50 -9.24 -1.63 -7.92
N ALA A 51 -10.30 -1.76 -7.13
CA ALA A 51 -11.32 -0.71 -6.98
C ALA A 51 -10.79 0.56 -6.27
N GLY A 52 -9.59 0.51 -5.69
CA GLY A 52 -8.93 1.67 -5.09
C GLY A 52 -9.43 2.08 -3.71
N LEU A 53 -10.19 1.22 -3.00
CA LEU A 53 -10.65 1.53 -1.64
C LEU A 53 -9.51 1.49 -0.63
N ILE A 54 -9.34 2.57 0.12
CA ILE A 54 -8.33 2.71 1.17
C ILE A 54 -9.04 2.83 2.53
N ALA A 55 -9.27 1.70 3.18
CA ALA A 55 -9.84 1.64 4.53
C ALA A 55 -8.74 1.54 5.60
N GLN A 56 -8.95 2.18 6.76
CA GLN A 56 -7.95 2.28 7.84
C GLN A 56 -8.06 1.16 8.89
N LEU A 57 -9.28 0.75 9.25
CA LEU A 57 -9.48 -0.30 10.26
C LEU A 57 -9.21 -1.69 9.68
N ARG A 58 -8.52 -2.51 10.46
CA ARG A 58 -8.22 -3.92 10.16
C ARG A 58 -8.50 -4.79 11.38
N ALA A 59 -8.43 -6.11 11.19
CA ALA A 59 -8.74 -7.10 12.22
C ALA A 59 -7.80 -7.06 13.44
N THR A 60 -6.63 -6.43 13.33
CA THR A 60 -5.66 -6.33 14.42
C THR A 60 -5.05 -4.93 14.49
N ALA A 61 -4.60 -4.52 15.68
CA ALA A 61 -3.99 -3.21 15.90
C ALA A 61 -2.76 -2.96 15.01
N ASN A 62 -1.90 -3.98 14.80
CA ASN A 62 -0.73 -3.84 13.93
C ASN A 62 -1.12 -3.60 12.47
N MET A 63 -2.14 -4.31 11.98
CA MET A 63 -2.64 -4.11 10.62
C MET A 63 -3.34 -2.75 10.48
N THR A 64 -4.04 -2.28 11.50
CA THR A 64 -4.65 -0.94 11.54
C THR A 64 -3.58 0.14 11.46
N LYS A 65 -2.49 0.02 12.24
CA LYS A 65 -1.34 0.94 12.16
C LYS A 65 -0.73 0.98 10.76
N LEU A 66 -0.54 -0.18 10.13
CA LEU A 66 0.00 -0.25 8.77
C LEU A 66 -0.92 0.37 7.71
N ALA A 67 -2.23 0.13 7.83
CA ALA A 67 -3.23 0.71 6.94
C ALA A 67 -3.33 2.24 7.09
N LYS A 68 -3.27 2.74 8.33
CA LYS A 68 -3.20 4.17 8.63
C LYS A 68 -1.96 4.82 8.03
N TYR A 69 -0.79 4.23 8.23
CA TYR A 69 0.46 4.68 7.61
C TYR A 69 0.35 4.75 6.09
N SER A 70 -0.19 3.70 5.46
CA SER A 70 -0.36 3.65 4.00
C SER A 70 -1.26 4.78 3.50
N GLN A 71 -2.33 5.09 4.23
CA GLN A 71 -3.24 6.19 3.92
C GLN A 71 -2.61 7.58 4.10
N GLU A 72 -1.72 7.73 5.07
CA GLU A 72 -0.92 8.94 5.27
C GLU A 72 0.07 9.12 4.12
N LEU A 73 0.81 8.06 3.77
CA LEU A 73 1.78 8.03 2.67
C LEU A 73 1.14 8.42 1.32
N TYR A 74 -0.03 7.86 0.98
CA TYR A 74 -0.72 8.24 -0.26
C TYR A 74 -1.04 9.74 -0.35
N GLY A 75 -1.24 10.40 0.79
CA GLY A 75 -1.47 11.85 0.84
C GLY A 75 -0.19 12.69 0.74
N SER A 76 0.98 12.12 1.03
CA SER A 76 2.27 12.83 0.92
C SER A 76 2.99 12.58 -0.40
N LEU A 77 2.70 11.48 -1.08
CA LEU A 77 3.43 11.05 -2.29
C LEU A 77 3.40 12.07 -3.43
N GLU A 78 2.30 12.77 -3.63
CA GLU A 78 2.21 13.80 -4.69
C GLU A 78 3.19 14.95 -4.42
N ALA A 79 3.29 15.41 -3.17
CA ALA A 79 4.25 16.44 -2.79
C ALA A 79 5.71 15.94 -2.89
N GLU A 80 5.95 14.66 -2.60
CA GLU A 80 7.30 14.07 -2.64
C GLU A 80 7.78 13.78 -4.07
N THR A 81 6.90 13.32 -4.95
CA THR A 81 7.27 12.78 -6.27
C THR A 81 6.84 13.68 -7.43
N GLY A 82 5.97 14.66 -7.19
CA GLY A 82 5.32 15.45 -8.24
C GLY A 82 4.27 14.69 -9.05
N VAL A 83 3.96 13.44 -8.68
CA VAL A 83 2.99 12.59 -9.38
C VAL A 83 1.72 12.45 -8.55
N ALA A 84 0.60 12.91 -9.09
CA ALA A 84 -0.70 12.81 -8.43
C ALA A 84 -1.10 11.35 -8.19
N THR A 85 -1.49 11.02 -6.95
CA THR A 85 -1.97 9.68 -6.59
C THR A 85 -3.45 9.48 -6.86
N GLY A 86 -4.20 10.57 -7.07
CA GLY A 86 -5.66 10.56 -7.15
C GLY A 86 -6.36 10.23 -5.83
N PHE A 87 -5.63 10.22 -4.71
CA PHE A 87 -6.18 9.84 -3.42
C PHE A 87 -7.21 10.85 -2.90
N LYS A 88 -8.40 10.37 -2.55
CA LYS A 88 -9.48 11.18 -1.95
C LYS A 88 -9.73 10.76 -0.51
N ARG A 89 -9.54 11.69 0.43
CA ARG A 89 -9.86 11.49 1.86
C ARG A 89 -11.32 11.79 2.15
N CYS A 90 -12.21 10.90 1.73
CA CYS A 90 -13.67 11.04 1.92
C CYS A 90 -14.24 10.22 3.09
N GLY A 91 -13.40 9.54 3.86
CA GLY A 91 -13.83 8.64 4.94
C GLY A 91 -14.45 7.34 4.43
N SER A 92 -14.90 6.50 5.36
CA SER A 92 -15.56 5.22 5.09
C SER A 92 -16.62 4.94 6.16
N ILE A 93 -17.76 4.38 5.77
CA ILE A 93 -18.85 4.02 6.69
C ILE A 93 -19.05 2.50 6.62
N THR A 94 -19.07 1.86 7.79
CA THR A 94 -19.44 0.45 7.95
C THR A 94 -20.78 0.40 8.69
N VAL A 95 -21.77 -0.30 8.13
CA VAL A 95 -23.13 -0.39 8.68
C VAL A 95 -23.34 -1.77 9.32
N ALA A 96 -24.02 -1.81 10.46
CA ALA A 96 -24.52 -3.03 11.08
C ALA A 96 -26.03 -3.17 10.84
N LEU A 97 -26.44 -4.37 10.42
CA LEU A 97 -27.86 -4.73 10.24
C LEU A 97 -28.35 -5.72 11.31
N THR A 98 -27.46 -6.17 12.20
CA THR A 98 -27.76 -7.07 13.33
C THR A 98 -26.99 -6.61 14.57
N GLU A 99 -27.45 -7.03 15.76
CA GLU A 99 -26.77 -6.68 17.01
C GLU A 99 -25.39 -7.35 17.14
N GLU A 100 -25.22 -8.57 16.63
CA GLU A 100 -23.92 -9.25 16.59
C GLU A 100 -22.92 -8.47 15.72
N ARG A 101 -23.38 -7.97 14.57
CA ARG A 101 -22.54 -7.16 13.68
C ARG A 101 -22.17 -5.82 14.33
N LYS A 102 -23.10 -5.21 15.07
CA LYS A 102 -22.84 -3.97 15.82
C LYS A 102 -21.80 -4.21 16.91
N GLU A 103 -21.89 -5.32 17.65
CA GLU A 103 -20.89 -5.67 18.66
C GLU A 103 -19.51 -5.85 18.03
N GLU A 104 -19.42 -6.54 16.89
CA GLU A 104 -18.16 -6.71 16.14
C GLU A 104 -17.57 -5.35 15.73
N ILE A 105 -18.38 -4.43 15.20
CA ILE A 105 -17.94 -3.09 14.81
C ILE A 105 -17.42 -2.31 16.03
N PHE A 106 -18.06 -2.40 17.19
CA PHE A 106 -17.55 -1.73 18.40
C PHE A 106 -16.24 -2.32 18.89
N ARG A 107 -16.06 -3.65 18.83
CA ARG A 107 -14.75 -4.26 19.12
C ARG A 107 -13.68 -3.78 18.14
N GLN A 108 -14.01 -3.62 16.85
CA GLN A 108 -13.10 -3.07 15.85
C GLN A 108 -12.77 -1.60 16.10
N ALA A 109 -13.74 -0.78 16.50
CA ALA A 109 -13.55 0.63 16.81
C ALA A 109 -12.63 0.85 18.02
N ALA A 110 -12.64 -0.06 19.00
CA ALA A 110 -11.73 0.00 20.15
C ALA A 110 -10.24 -0.21 19.77
N MET A 111 -9.95 -0.71 18.56
CA MET A 111 -8.59 -0.88 18.05
C MET A 111 -8.09 0.32 17.21
N ALA A 112 -8.90 1.37 17.07
CA ALA A 112 -8.63 2.55 16.25
C ALA A 112 -7.61 3.51 16.89
#